data_AF-A0ABD3W5V4-F1
#
_entry.id   AF-A0ABD3W5V4-F1
#
_cell.length_a   1.000
_cell.length_b   1.000
_cell.length_c   1.000
_cell.angle_alpha   90.00
_cell.angle_beta   90.00
_cell.angle_gamma   90.00
#
_symmetry.space_group_name_H-M   'P 1'
#
loop_
_entity.id
_entity.type
_entity.pdbx_description
1 polymer ?
#
loop_
_entity_poly.entity_id
_entity_poly.type
_entity_poly.pdbx_seq_one_letter_code
_entity_poly.pdbx_strand_id
1 'polypeptide(L)'
;MTIGKALGEVLKRAFAEDRAICGVFECAQYLEAYPEGVLICILSEDKSQDLAVRIQHTLFEAYCREHEIKFVKTDSCQKLSVICSSAKSKMESCHSLERLDFNCVLVRCSNNLSSEEEFVAEYCENFLLGGLAYPATVQIPV
;
A
#
# COMPACT_ATOMS: atom_id res chain seq x y z
N MET A 1 -0.22 10.44 16.53
CA MET A 1 -0.38 10.36 15.07
C MET A 1 -1.41 9.28 14.76
N THR A 2 -2.31 9.45 13.79
CA THR A 2 -3.23 8.37 13.38
C THR A 2 -2.60 7.55 12.26
N ILE A 3 -2.92 6.26 12.19
CA ILE A 3 -2.38 5.35 11.16
C ILE A 3 -2.65 5.87 9.74
N GLY A 4 -3.86 6.39 9.47
CA GLY A 4 -4.19 6.97 8.17
C GLY A 4 -3.32 8.17 7.80
N LYS A 5 -3.01 9.06 8.75
CA LYS A 5 -2.11 10.20 8.49
C LYS A 5 -0.67 9.74 8.22
N ALA A 6 -0.18 8.81 9.04
CA ALA A 6 1.16 8.24 8.86
C ALA A 6 1.28 7.58 7.48
N LEU A 7 0.31 6.75 7.11
CA LEU A 7 0.28 6.06 5.81
C LEU A 7 0.24 7.05 4.63
N GLY A 8 -0.52 8.13 4.74
CA GLY A 8 -0.55 9.19 3.75
C GLY A 8 0.82 9.85 3.53
N GLU A 9 1.55 10.16 4.61
CA GLU A 9 2.90 10.73 4.53
C GLU A 9 3.93 9.71 3.99
N VAL A 10 3.85 8.45 4.42
CA VAL A 10 4.68 7.35 3.88
C VAL A 10 4.49 7.22 2.38
N LEU A 11 3.23 7.23 1.91
CA LEU A 11 2.91 7.17 0.49
C LEU A 11 3.49 8.36 -0.27
N LYS A 12 3.25 9.60 0.19
CA LYS A 12 3.80 10.81 -0.45
C LYS A 12 5.32 10.72 -0.60
N ARG A 13 6.01 10.28 0.45
CA ARG A 13 7.46 10.13 0.44
C ARG A 13 7.92 9.01 -0.49
N ALA A 14 7.27 7.85 -0.43
CA ALA A 14 7.57 6.74 -1.32
C ALA A 14 7.39 7.11 -2.79
N PHE A 15 6.38 7.90 -3.14
CA PHE A 15 6.20 8.41 -4.50
C PHE A 15 7.23 9.48 -4.90
N ALA A 16 7.61 10.36 -3.98
CA ALA A 16 8.66 11.36 -4.23
C ALA A 16 10.05 10.73 -4.44
N GLU A 17 10.32 9.61 -3.75
CA GLU A 17 11.56 8.85 -3.83
C GLU A 17 11.51 7.73 -4.90
N ASP A 18 10.43 7.65 -5.70
CA ASP A 18 10.17 6.61 -6.70
C ASP A 18 10.25 5.16 -6.15
N ARG A 19 9.91 4.98 -4.87
CA ARG A 19 9.93 3.71 -4.14
C ARG A 19 8.60 2.97 -4.12
N ALA A 20 7.54 3.54 -4.68
CA ALA A 20 6.20 2.95 -4.70
C ALA A 20 5.90 2.23 -6.02
N ILE A 21 5.31 1.04 -5.95
CA ILE A 21 4.80 0.25 -7.07
C ILE A 21 3.28 0.24 -6.99
N CYS A 22 2.59 0.41 -8.11
CA CYS A 22 1.12 0.40 -8.18
C CYS A 22 0.66 -0.75 -9.07
N GLY A 23 -0.43 -1.42 -8.68
CA GLY A 23 -1.06 -2.51 -9.40
C GLY A 23 -0.86 -3.86 -8.72
N VAL A 24 -1.90 -4.69 -8.67
CA VAL A 24 -1.87 -5.99 -7.98
C VAL A 24 -0.83 -6.91 -8.63
N PHE A 25 -0.75 -6.91 -9.96
CA PHE A 25 0.15 -7.78 -10.71
C PHE A 25 1.62 -7.36 -10.52
N GLU A 26 1.92 -6.07 -10.63
CA GLU A 26 3.25 -5.51 -10.46
C GLU A 26 3.75 -5.69 -9.03
N CYS A 27 2.86 -5.51 -8.03
CA CYS A 27 3.17 -5.77 -6.64
C CYS A 27 3.48 -7.26 -6.42
N ALA A 28 2.66 -8.17 -6.96
CA ALA A 28 2.88 -9.60 -6.84
C ALA A 28 4.20 -10.03 -7.49
N GLN A 29 4.50 -9.56 -8.70
CA GLN A 29 5.75 -9.84 -9.40
C GLN A 29 6.97 -9.36 -8.60
N TYR A 30 6.90 -8.18 -7.99
CA TYR A 30 7.99 -7.69 -7.15
C TYR A 30 8.16 -8.54 -5.89
N LEU A 31 7.05 -8.92 -5.25
CA LEU A 31 7.06 -9.76 -4.05
C LEU A 31 7.60 -11.18 -4.30
N GLU A 32 7.37 -11.75 -5.48
CA GLU A 32 7.95 -13.03 -5.87
C GLU A 32 9.49 -12.96 -5.96
N ALA A 33 10.03 -11.82 -6.38
CA ALA A 33 11.47 -11.63 -6.53
C ALA A 33 12.16 -11.14 -5.24
N TYR A 34 11.52 -10.23 -4.49
CA TYR A 34 12.12 -9.51 -3.35
C TYR A 34 11.12 -9.25 -2.21
N PRO A 35 10.68 -10.29 -1.47
CA PRO A 35 9.74 -10.14 -0.37
C PRO A 35 10.31 -9.33 0.82
N GLU A 36 11.61 -9.49 1.12
CA GLU A 36 12.31 -8.77 2.20
C GLU A 36 12.48 -7.27 1.94
N GLY A 37 12.37 -6.86 0.67
CA GLY A 37 12.57 -5.48 0.24
C GLY A 37 11.33 -4.60 0.41
N VAL A 38 10.29 -5.10 1.08
CA VAL A 38 8.97 -4.47 1.17
C VAL A 38 8.70 -3.98 2.57
N LEU A 39 8.34 -2.70 2.67
CA LEU A 39 7.94 -2.09 3.94
C LEU A 39 6.49 -2.44 4.26
N ILE A 40 5.59 -2.18 3.30
CA ILE A 40 4.16 -2.40 3.46
C ILE A 40 3.45 -2.47 2.10
N CYS A 41 2.42 -3.32 2.01
CA CYS A 41 1.46 -3.34 0.92
C CYS A 41 0.13 -2.69 1.35
N ILE A 42 -0.48 -1.92 0.46
CA ILE A 42 -1.74 -1.23 0.71
C ILE A 42 -2.76 -1.72 -0.32
N LEU A 43 -3.83 -2.35 0.16
CA LEU A 43 -4.91 -2.88 -0.66
C LEU A 43 -6.12 -1.96 -0.56
N SER A 44 -6.66 -1.53 -1.69
CA SER A 44 -7.92 -0.79 -1.70
C SER A 44 -9.11 -1.75 -1.69
N GLU A 45 -9.91 -1.68 -0.64
CA GLU A 45 -11.15 -2.43 -0.52
C GLU A 45 -12.31 -1.55 -0.97
N ASP A 46 -12.53 -1.46 -2.29
CA ASP A 46 -13.69 -0.74 -2.83
C ASP A 46 -14.86 -1.71 -2.99
N LYS A 47 -15.99 -1.41 -2.34
CA LYS A 47 -17.19 -2.25 -2.36
C LYS A 47 -17.82 -2.37 -3.76
N SER A 48 -17.47 -1.47 -4.68
CA SER A 48 -17.92 -1.47 -6.07
C SER A 48 -17.03 -2.31 -7.02
N GLN A 49 -15.97 -2.95 -6.51
CA GLN A 49 -15.05 -3.75 -7.33
C GLN A 49 -15.71 -4.98 -7.97
N ASP A 50 -15.34 -5.23 -9.22
CA ASP A 50 -15.68 -6.43 -9.96
C ASP A 50 -15.27 -7.70 -9.20
N LEU A 51 -16.03 -8.79 -9.38
CA LEU A 51 -15.77 -10.08 -8.74
C LEU A 51 -14.33 -10.56 -8.95
N ALA A 52 -13.77 -10.35 -10.14
CA ALA A 52 -12.40 -10.72 -10.48
C ALA A 52 -11.37 -10.00 -9.59
N VAL A 53 -11.55 -8.69 -9.38
CA VAL A 53 -10.66 -7.89 -8.52
C VAL A 53 -10.76 -8.34 -7.07
N ARG A 54 -11.97 -8.64 -6.59
CA ARG A 54 -12.15 -9.18 -5.22
C ARG A 54 -11.48 -10.54 -5.03
N ILE A 55 -11.53 -11.41 -6.05
CA ILE A 55 -10.82 -12.69 -6.03
C ILE A 55 -9.31 -12.45 -6.00
N GLN A 56 -8.79 -11.55 -6.85
CA GLN A 56 -7.36 -11.21 -6.87
C GLN A 56 -6.88 -10.65 -5.52
N HIS A 57 -7.67 -9.78 -4.88
CA HIS A 57 -7.37 -9.29 -3.53
C HIS A 57 -7.35 -10.40 -2.50
N THR A 58 -8.32 -11.32 -2.56
CA THR A 58 -8.35 -12.46 -1.63
C THR A 58 -7.10 -13.34 -1.77
N LEU A 59 -6.66 -13.60 -3.01
CA LEU A 59 -5.44 -14.35 -3.28
C LEU A 59 -4.18 -13.61 -2.81
N PHE A 60 -4.10 -12.32 -3.08
CA PHE A 60 -2.98 -11.48 -2.67
C PHE A 60 -2.89 -11.36 -1.13
N GLU A 61 -4.03 -11.22 -0.45
CA GLU A 61 -4.10 -11.23 1.01
C GLU A 61 -3.63 -12.55 1.61
N ALA A 62 -4.03 -13.67 1.00
CA ALA A 62 -3.54 -14.99 1.41
C ALA A 62 -2.03 -15.10 1.24
N TYR A 63 -1.49 -14.65 0.10
CA TYR A 63 -0.06 -14.62 -0.17
C TYR A 63 0.70 -13.77 0.85
N CYS A 64 0.25 -12.54 1.10
CA CYS A 64 0.90 -11.68 2.10
C CYS A 64 0.86 -12.30 3.51
N ARG A 65 -0.19 -13.06 3.83
CA ARG A 65 -0.30 -13.77 5.10
C ARG A 65 0.67 -14.94 5.20
N GLU A 66 0.77 -15.75 4.16
CA GLU A 66 1.64 -16.93 4.13
C GLU A 66 3.13 -16.56 4.20
N HIS A 67 3.48 -15.40 3.64
CA HIS A 67 4.85 -14.89 3.60
C HIS A 67 5.16 -13.81 4.64
N GLU A 68 4.26 -13.60 5.63
CA GLU A 68 4.42 -12.61 6.70
C GLU A 68 4.69 -11.17 6.18
N ILE A 69 4.21 -10.86 4.99
CA ILE A 69 4.31 -9.54 4.37
C ILE A 69 3.31 -8.60 5.05
N LYS A 70 3.81 -7.45 5.50
CA LYS A 70 2.99 -6.41 6.14
C LYS A 70 2.05 -5.81 5.11
N PHE A 71 0.75 -5.82 5.38
CA PHE A 71 -0.23 -5.14 4.55
C PHE A 71 -1.34 -4.47 5.36
N VAL A 72 -1.96 -3.45 4.77
CA VAL A 72 -3.11 -2.72 5.29
C VAL A 72 -4.17 -2.56 4.21
N LYS A 73 -5.45 -2.57 4.61
CA LYS A 73 -6.55 -2.24 3.71
C LYS A 73 -6.91 -0.76 3.83
N THR A 74 -7.30 -0.14 2.74
CA THR A 74 -7.84 1.23 2.70
C THR A 74 -9.26 1.23 2.14
N ASP A 75 -10.04 2.24 2.52
CA ASP A 75 -11.46 2.35 2.19
C ASP A 75 -11.73 2.85 0.76
N SER A 76 -10.72 3.41 0.08
CA SER A 76 -10.91 3.98 -1.25
C SER A 76 -9.63 4.10 -2.07
N CYS A 77 -9.66 3.55 -3.29
CA CYS A 77 -8.61 3.68 -4.31
C CYS A 77 -8.52 5.13 -4.81
N GLN A 78 -9.61 5.89 -4.78
CA GLN A 78 -9.64 7.29 -5.20
C GLN A 78 -8.83 8.17 -4.23
N LYS A 79 -8.90 7.91 -2.92
CA LYS A 79 -8.09 8.64 -1.94
C LYS A 79 -6.61 8.37 -2.15
N LEU A 80 -6.24 7.11 -2.44
CA LEU A 80 -4.88 6.76 -2.81
C LEU A 80 -4.46 7.52 -4.06
N SER A 81 -5.25 7.47 -5.14
CA SER A 81 -4.89 8.11 -6.40
C SER A 81 -4.68 9.62 -6.25
N VAL A 82 -5.49 10.31 -5.45
CA VAL A 82 -5.32 11.74 -5.15
C VAL A 82 -3.99 12.01 -4.44
N ILE A 83 -3.64 11.21 -3.42
CA ILE A 83 -2.39 11.36 -2.67
C ILE A 83 -1.19 11.08 -3.58
N CYS A 84 -1.26 10.03 -4.38
CA CYS A 84 -0.22 9.64 -5.34
C CYS A 84 -0.01 10.70 -6.41
N SER A 85 -1.09 11.25 -6.95
CA SER A 85 -1.08 12.29 -7.99
C SER A 85 -0.53 13.62 -7.47
N SER A 86 -0.90 13.98 -6.23
CA SER A 86 -0.38 15.18 -5.56
C SER A 86 1.11 15.11 -5.25
N ALA A 87 1.65 13.90 -5.04
CA ALA A 87 3.08 13.70 -4.84
C ALA A 87 3.89 13.79 -6.15
N LYS A 88 3.33 13.31 -7.28
CA LYS A 88 3.98 13.31 -8.59
C LYS A 88 3.87 14.62 -9.38
N SER A 89 2.99 15.55 -9.00
CA SER A 89 2.80 16.83 -9.72
C SER A 89 4.01 17.79 -9.69
N LYS A 90 5.14 17.38 -9.10
CA LYS A 90 6.45 18.07 -9.21
C LYS A 90 7.36 17.52 -10.31
N MET A 91 6.99 16.44 -11.00
CA MET A 91 7.78 15.86 -12.07
C MET A 91 6.91 15.81 -13.35
N GLU A 92 7.27 16.65 -14.32
CA GLU A 92 6.58 16.75 -15.60
C GLU A 92 6.52 15.39 -16.32
N SER A 93 5.43 15.20 -17.06
CA SER A 93 5.21 14.17 -18.08
C SER A 93 5.03 12.72 -17.58
N CYS A 94 3.78 12.34 -17.29
CA CYS A 94 3.34 10.99 -17.68
C CYS A 94 1.82 10.93 -17.84
N HIS A 95 1.36 10.82 -19.07
CA HIS A 95 -0.01 10.43 -19.47
C HIS A 95 -0.39 8.98 -19.01
N SER A 96 0.31 8.44 -18.02
CA SER A 96 0.18 7.06 -17.52
C SER A 96 -0.57 6.97 -16.19
N LEU A 97 -0.73 8.06 -15.43
CA LEU A 97 -1.44 8.07 -14.15
C LEU A 97 -2.94 7.72 -14.28
N GLU A 98 -3.57 8.03 -15.41
CA GLU A 98 -4.97 7.67 -15.70
C GLU A 98 -5.17 6.15 -15.93
N ARG A 99 -4.09 5.38 -16.09
CA ARG A 99 -4.13 3.92 -16.28
C ARG A 99 -3.52 3.12 -15.14
N LEU A 100 -2.99 3.78 -14.10
CA LEU A 100 -2.39 3.07 -12.97
C LEU A 100 -3.50 2.50 -12.09
N ASP A 101 -3.40 1.21 -11.83
CA ASP A 101 -4.30 0.53 -10.91
C ASP A 101 -3.85 0.78 -9.47
N PHE A 102 -4.66 1.52 -8.70
CA PHE A 102 -4.44 1.78 -7.27
C PHE A 102 -5.16 0.76 -6.36
N ASN A 103 -5.60 -0.37 -6.93
CA ASN A 103 -6.13 -1.49 -6.17
C ASN A 103 -5.11 -2.07 -5.19
N CYS A 104 -3.82 -2.04 -5.56
CA CYS A 104 -2.71 -2.36 -4.67
C CYS A 104 -1.56 -1.37 -4.86
N VAL A 105 -0.96 -0.92 -3.76
CA VAL A 105 0.25 -0.09 -3.75
C VAL A 105 1.26 -0.72 -2.80
N LEU A 106 2.46 -0.99 -3.30
CA LEU A 106 3.57 -1.56 -2.53
C LEU A 106 4.63 -0.49 -2.30
N VAL A 107 5.04 -0.33 -1.05
CA VAL A 107 6.12 0.58 -0.66
C VAL A 107 7.37 -0.22 -0.34
N ARG A 108 8.46 0.07 -1.05
CA ARG A 108 9.76 -0.58 -0.82
C ARG A 108 10.44 -0.03 0.43
N CYS A 109 11.13 -0.91 1.16
CA CYS A 109 11.96 -0.53 2.31
C CYS A 109 13.03 0.48 1.88
N SER A 110 13.24 1.49 2.73
CA SER A 110 14.34 2.45 2.60
C SER A 110 15.37 2.19 3.69
N ASN A 111 16.63 2.53 3.43
CA ASN A 111 17.70 2.42 4.43
C ASN A 111 17.53 3.42 5.59
N ASN A 112 16.74 4.47 5.39
CA ASN A 112 16.42 5.46 6.42
C ASN A 112 14.90 5.52 6.58
N LEU A 113 14.38 4.77 7.55
CA LEU A 113 12.97 4.83 7.91
C LEU A 113 12.67 6.18 8.56
N SER A 114 11.54 6.78 8.20
CA SER A 114 11.04 7.97 8.92
C SER A 114 10.19 7.54 10.10
N SER A 115 9.94 8.46 11.02
CA SER A 115 9.09 8.21 12.18
C SER A 115 7.68 7.72 11.80
N GLU A 116 7.17 8.08 10.63
CA GLU A 116 5.91 7.58 10.07
C GLU A 116 6.02 6.15 9.55
N GLU A 117 7.11 5.79 8.88
CA GLU A 117 7.35 4.42 8.39
C GLU A 117 7.53 3.45 9.56
N GLU A 118 8.28 3.84 10.59
CA GLU A 118 8.44 3.07 11.84
C GLU A 118 7.09 2.87 12.55
N PHE A 119 6.31 3.94 12.69
CA PHE A 119 4.98 3.87 13.31
C PHE A 119 4.02 2.94 12.55
N VAL A 120 4.04 2.97 11.21
CA VAL A 120 3.21 2.09 10.37
C VAL A 120 3.67 0.63 10.49
N ALA A 121 4.98 0.38 10.52
CA ALA A 121 5.53 -0.96 10.69
C ALA A 121 5.17 -1.55 12.06
N GLU A 122 5.36 -0.79 13.14
CA GLU A 122 5.00 -1.19 14.50
C GLU A 122 3.49 -1.44 14.63
N TYR A 123 2.67 -0.58 14.02
CA TYR A 123 1.23 -0.81 13.98
C TYR A 123 0.91 -2.17 13.35
N CYS A 124 1.47 -2.48 12.17
CA CYS A 124 1.21 -3.76 11.51
C CYS A 124 1.68 -4.96 12.35
N GLU A 125 2.87 -4.89 12.95
CA GLU A 125 3.41 -5.95 13.82
C GLU A 125 2.51 -6.22 15.03
N ASN A 126 2.01 -5.17 15.67
CA ASN A 126 1.08 -5.31 16.80
C ASN A 126 -0.23 -6.03 16.40
N PHE A 127 -0.72 -5.82 15.17
CA PHE A 127 -1.88 -6.55 14.67
C PHE A 127 -1.57 -8.02 14.34
N LEU A 128 -0.39 -8.30 13.79
CA LEU A 128 0.08 -9.67 13.52
C LEU A 128 0.24 -10.48 14.82
N LEU A 129 0.86 -9.89 15.84
CA LEU A 129 1.07 -10.52 17.14
C LEU A 129 -0.22 -10.69 17.96
N GLY A 130 -1.23 -9.86 17.71
CA GLY A 130 -2.52 -9.91 18.39
C GLY A 130 -3.43 -11.09 17.98
N GLY A 131 -3.04 -11.91 16.99
CA GLY A 131 -3.85 -13.02 16.49
C GLY A 131 -5.16 -12.59 15.82
N LEU A 132 -5.32 -11.29 15.56
CA LEU A 132 -6.44 -10.74 14.80
C LEU A 132 -6.14 -10.93 13.31
N ALA A 133 -7.18 -11.20 12.52
CA ALA A 133 -7.08 -11.42 11.08
C ALA A 133 -6.72 -10.12 10.32
N TYR A 134 -5.49 -9.63 10.45
CA TYR A 134 -4.96 -8.39 9.85
C TYR A 134 -5.76 -7.11 10.21
N PRO A 135 -5.16 -5.91 10.12
CA PRO A 135 -5.84 -4.70 10.54
C PRO A 135 -7.10 -4.43 9.70
N ALA A 136 -8.14 -3.96 10.39
CA ALA A 136 -9.35 -3.43 9.78
C ALA A 136 -9.02 -2.30 8.80
N THR A 137 -9.88 -2.11 7.80
CA THR A 137 -9.77 -1.08 6.76
C THR A 137 -9.44 0.29 7.37
N VAL A 138 -8.23 0.77 7.08
CA VAL A 138 -7.69 2.05 7.55
C VAL A 138 -8.24 3.17 6.69
N GLN A 139 -8.83 4.18 7.32
CA GLN A 139 -9.24 5.39 6.62
C GLN A 139 -8.06 6.35 6.50
N ILE A 140 -7.69 6.67 5.26
CA ILE A 140 -6.68 7.69 4.98
C ILE A 140 -7.39 9.05 4.89
N PRO A 141 -7.02 10.04 5.71
CA PRO A 141 -7.52 11.40 5.57
C PRO A 141 -6.89 12.03 4.32
N VAL A 142 -7.74 12.57 3.44
CA VAL A 142 -7.33 13.34 2.26
C VAL A 142 -7.22 14.81 2.62
#